data_AF-A0A923TFJ1-F1
#
_entry.id   AF-A0A923TFJ1-F1
#
_cell.length_a   1.000
_cell.length_b   1.000
_cell.length_c   1.000
_cell.angle_alpha   90.00
_cell.angle_beta   90.00
_cell.angle_gamma   90.00
#
_symmetry.space_group_name_H-M   'P 1'
#
loop_
_entity.id
_entity.type
_entity.pdbx_description
1 polymer ?
#
loop_
_entity_poly.entity_id
_entity_poly.type
_entity_poly.pdbx_seq_one_letter_code
_entity_poly.pdbx_strand_id
1 'polypeptide(L)'
;AADTNEKAQFLATTNYQRFLGIIRNQRVALMPPTKDMDNIWSSGEKELVLSKLKTSVIGDKAAVAAGLQKLIDKTEADELIIMSDAYDFNDRKQTYEIIAEAKGDVQSPDLTV
;
A
#
# COMPACT_ATOMS: atom_id res chain seq x y z
N ALA A 1 -0.23 -0.85 5.79
CA ALA A 1 -1.12 -1.32 6.87
C ALA A 1 -0.87 -0.47 8.12
N ALA A 2 -1.86 -0.27 8.97
CA ALA A 2 -1.70 0.40 10.26
C ALA A 2 -2.84 -0.01 11.22
N ASP A 3 -2.83 0.47 12.47
CA ASP A 3 -3.90 0.13 13.44
C ASP A 3 -5.28 0.66 13.03
N THR A 4 -5.31 1.75 12.24
CA THR A 4 -6.55 2.31 11.70
C THR A 4 -6.42 2.63 10.21
N ASN A 5 -7.56 2.72 9.54
CA ASN A 5 -7.60 3.10 8.12
C ASN A 5 -7.05 4.51 7.90
N GLU A 6 -7.31 5.46 8.80
CA GLU A 6 -6.80 6.82 8.71
C GLU A 6 -5.27 6.85 8.81
N LYS A 7 -4.68 6.13 9.78
CA LYS A 7 -3.22 6.03 9.89
C LYS A 7 -2.63 5.37 8.65
N ALA A 8 -3.26 4.31 8.13
CA ALA A 8 -2.80 3.63 6.94
C ALA A 8 -2.80 4.54 5.70
N GLN A 9 -3.86 5.34 5.51
CA GLN A 9 -3.96 6.32 4.43
C GLN A 9 -2.92 7.43 4.57
N PHE A 10 -2.69 7.92 5.79
CA PHE A 10 -1.63 8.88 6.07
C PHE A 10 -0.25 8.31 5.68
N LEU A 11 0.10 7.10 6.12
CA LEU A 11 1.37 6.46 5.78
C LEU A 11 1.53 6.23 4.27
N ALA A 12 0.44 5.87 3.57
CA ALA A 12 0.43 5.64 2.13
C ALA A 12 0.82 6.88 1.31
N THR A 13 0.64 8.09 1.85
CA THR A 13 1.05 9.34 1.19
C THR A 13 2.55 9.40 0.92
N THR A 14 3.38 8.66 1.65
CA THR A 14 4.80 8.49 1.34
C THR A 14 5.00 7.84 -0.03
N ASN A 15 4.23 6.79 -0.32
CA ASN A 15 4.28 6.07 -1.59
C ASN A 15 3.72 6.95 -2.73
N TYR A 16 2.65 7.70 -2.47
CA TYR A 16 2.11 8.68 -3.42
C TYR A 16 3.14 9.74 -3.82
N GLN A 17 3.86 10.32 -2.85
CA GLN A 17 4.94 11.28 -3.13
C GLN A 17 6.07 10.65 -3.93
N ARG A 18 6.46 9.40 -3.64
CA ARG A 18 7.48 8.67 -4.41
C ARG A 18 7.06 8.47 -5.87
N PHE A 19 5.84 8.03 -6.13
CA PHE A 19 5.34 7.85 -7.50
C PHE A 19 5.16 9.18 -8.25
N LEU A 20 4.75 10.24 -7.53
CA LEU A 20 4.73 11.59 -8.08
C LEU A 20 6.13 12.03 -8.54
N GLY A 21 7.16 11.79 -7.71
CA GLY A 21 8.56 12.02 -8.08
C GLY A 21 8.98 11.23 -9.32
N ILE A 22 8.56 9.97 -9.46
CA ILE A 22 8.83 9.16 -10.67
C ILE A 22 8.18 9.80 -11.91
N ILE A 23 6.91 10.21 -11.82
CA ILE A 23 6.19 10.87 -12.92
C ILE A 23 6.86 12.19 -13.32
N ARG A 24 7.36 12.95 -12.35
CA ARG A 24 8.09 14.21 -12.56
C ARG A 24 9.55 14.05 -12.97
N ASN A 25 10.05 12.81 -13.12
CA ASN A 25 11.47 12.50 -13.32
C ASN A 25 12.39 13.10 -12.22
N GLN A 26 11.88 13.17 -11.00
CA GLN A 26 12.54 13.68 -9.79
C GLN A 26 12.58 12.56 -8.74
N ARG A 27 13.47 11.59 -8.96
CA ARG A 27 13.62 10.46 -8.04
C ARG A 27 14.38 10.93 -6.80
N VAL A 28 13.64 11.16 -5.72
CA VAL A 28 14.14 11.56 -4.42
C VAL A 28 14.10 10.40 -3.43
N ALA A 29 14.78 10.55 -2.29
CA ALA A 29 14.59 9.66 -1.15
C ALA A 29 13.11 9.65 -0.70
N LEU A 30 12.72 8.65 0.08
CA LEU A 30 11.38 8.62 0.67
C LEU A 30 11.14 9.90 1.48
N MET A 31 9.99 10.54 1.24
CA MET A 31 9.57 11.73 1.95
C MET A 31 8.68 11.34 3.13
N PRO A 32 8.63 12.14 4.22
CA PRO A 32 7.67 11.92 5.28
C PRO A 32 6.22 11.92 4.77
N PRO A 33 5.31 11.16 5.39
CA PRO A 33 3.89 11.22 5.04
C PRO A 33 3.31 12.63 5.27
N THR A 34 2.39 13.04 4.40
CA THR A 34 1.68 14.32 4.48
C THR A 34 0.20 14.10 4.83
N LYS A 35 -0.41 15.10 5.45
CA LYS A 35 -1.86 15.11 5.70
C LYS A 35 -2.65 15.56 4.47
N ASP A 36 -2.00 16.21 3.52
CA ASP A 36 -2.66 16.82 2.37
C ASP A 36 -1.80 16.64 1.11
N MET A 37 -2.19 15.67 0.28
CA MET A 37 -1.59 15.47 -1.04
C MET A 37 -2.15 16.42 -2.10
N ASP A 38 -3.34 16.97 -1.89
CA ASP A 38 -4.00 17.83 -2.87
C ASP A 38 -3.30 19.19 -3.00
N ASN A 39 -2.48 19.57 -2.02
CA ASN A 39 -1.54 20.70 -2.13
C ASN A 39 -0.21 20.37 -2.86
N ILE A 40 0.05 19.11 -3.23
CA ILE A 40 1.34 18.65 -3.77
C ILE A 40 1.24 18.25 -5.24
N TRP A 41 0.17 17.54 -5.60
CA TRP A 41 -0.12 17.13 -6.98
C TRP A 41 -1.19 18.02 -7.63
N SER A 42 -1.18 18.10 -8.95
CA SER A 42 -2.34 18.54 -9.73
C SER A 42 -3.34 17.39 -9.91
N SER A 43 -4.57 17.68 -10.37
CA SER A 43 -5.58 16.66 -10.64
C SER A 43 -5.11 15.59 -11.63
N GLY A 44 -4.42 15.99 -12.72
CA GLY A 44 -3.88 15.04 -13.70
C GLY A 44 -2.76 14.15 -13.11
N GLU A 45 -1.91 14.72 -12.26
CA GLU A 45 -0.87 13.95 -11.57
C GLU A 45 -1.46 12.97 -10.55
N LYS A 46 -2.50 13.38 -9.82
CA LYS A 46 -3.26 12.51 -8.90
C LYS A 46 -3.80 11.28 -9.63
N GLU A 47 -4.45 11.48 -10.78
CA GLU A 47 -4.97 10.38 -11.59
C GLU A 47 -3.87 9.42 -12.06
N LEU A 48 -2.74 9.95 -12.52
CA LEU A 48 -1.60 9.15 -12.94
C LEU A 48 -1.01 8.32 -11.78
N VAL A 49 -0.82 8.94 -10.60
CA VAL A 49 -0.31 8.24 -9.40
C VAL A 49 -1.28 7.14 -8.99
N LEU A 50 -2.57 7.44 -8.86
CA LEU A 50 -3.58 6.47 -8.42
C LEU A 50 -3.76 5.34 -9.44
N SER A 51 -3.63 5.63 -10.73
CA SER A 51 -3.65 4.60 -11.78
C SER A 51 -2.49 3.60 -11.64
N LYS A 52 -1.27 4.08 -11.34
CA LYS A 52 -0.10 3.22 -11.08
C LYS A 52 -0.23 2.38 -9.81
N LEU A 53 -0.94 2.89 -8.81
CA LEU A 53 -1.11 2.27 -7.50
C LEU A 53 -2.48 1.58 -7.34
N LYS A 54 -3.19 1.31 -8.43
CA LYS A 54 -4.55 0.77 -8.42
C LYS A 54 -4.69 -0.59 -7.71
N THR A 55 -3.61 -1.35 -7.60
CA THR A 55 -3.57 -2.66 -6.91
C THR A 55 -2.98 -2.58 -5.50
N SER A 56 -2.66 -1.39 -5.00
CA SER A 56 -2.17 -1.22 -3.64
C SER A 56 -3.25 -1.55 -2.61
N VAL A 57 -2.85 -2.22 -1.53
CA VAL A 57 -3.71 -2.56 -0.40
C VAL A 57 -3.34 -1.65 0.76
N ILE A 58 -4.30 -0.81 1.17
CA ILE A 58 -4.10 0.23 2.20
C ILE A 58 -5.27 0.16 3.17
N GLY A 59 -4.97 -0.03 4.46
CA GLY A 59 -5.97 -0.01 5.52
C GLY A 59 -5.46 -0.63 6.81
N ASP A 60 -6.41 -0.88 7.71
CA ASP A 60 -6.25 -1.69 8.91
C ASP A 60 -6.07 -3.19 8.58
N LYS A 61 -5.92 -4.03 9.62
CA LYS A 61 -5.74 -5.48 9.47
C LYS A 61 -6.85 -6.12 8.61
N ALA A 62 -8.11 -5.77 8.85
CA ALA A 62 -9.25 -6.37 8.16
C ALA A 62 -9.29 -5.94 6.69
N ALA A 63 -9.06 -4.65 6.42
CA ALA A 63 -8.97 -4.13 5.06
C ALA A 63 -7.79 -4.75 4.29
N VAL A 64 -6.67 -4.98 4.97
CA VAL A 64 -5.49 -5.66 4.40
C VAL A 64 -5.81 -7.10 4.05
N ALA A 65 -6.38 -7.89 4.96
CA ALA A 65 -6.76 -9.28 4.69
C ALA A 65 -7.70 -9.38 3.47
N ALA A 66 -8.76 -8.55 3.44
CA ALA A 66 -9.69 -8.51 2.31
C ALA A 66 -9.01 -8.09 1.00
N GLY A 67 -8.09 -7.12 1.04
CA GLY A 67 -7.32 -6.69 -0.12
C GLY A 67 -6.37 -7.76 -0.65
N LEU A 68 -5.70 -8.49 0.24
CA LEU A 68 -4.82 -9.61 -0.14
C LEU A 68 -5.62 -10.76 -0.75
N GLN A 69 -6.76 -11.14 -0.14
CA GLN A 69 -7.65 -12.17 -0.69
C GLN A 69 -8.09 -11.80 -2.11
N LYS A 70 -8.53 -10.55 -2.31
CA LYS A 70 -8.95 -10.07 -3.63
C LYS A 70 -7.83 -10.13 -4.68
N LEU A 71 -6.57 -9.92 -4.29
CA LEU A 71 -5.44 -10.06 -5.20
C LEU A 71 -5.21 -11.54 -5.56
N ILE A 72 -5.27 -12.43 -4.57
CA ILE A 72 -5.14 -13.88 -4.77
C ILE A 72 -6.26 -14.37 -5.70
N ASP A 73 -7.53 -14.09 -5.39
CA ASP A 73 -8.68 -14.54 -6.19
C ASP A 73 -8.60 -14.07 -7.65
N LYS A 74 -8.03 -12.89 -7.89
CA LYS A 74 -7.92 -12.31 -9.22
C LYS A 74 -6.74 -12.85 -10.02
N THR A 75 -5.67 -13.27 -9.34
CA THR A 75 -4.40 -13.60 -9.99
C THR A 75 -4.02 -15.07 -9.87
N GLU A 76 -4.72 -15.83 -9.01
CA GLU A 76 -4.40 -17.20 -8.63
C GLU A 76 -2.96 -17.35 -8.15
N ALA A 77 -2.40 -16.30 -7.54
CA ALA A 77 -1.02 -16.29 -7.10
C ALA A 77 -0.81 -17.16 -5.85
N ASP A 78 0.14 -18.09 -5.93
CA ASP A 78 0.59 -18.90 -4.80
C ASP A 78 1.55 -18.15 -3.86
N GLU A 79 2.10 -17.01 -4.32
CA GLU A 79 3.02 -16.16 -3.55
C GLU A 79 2.73 -14.67 -3.80
N LEU A 80 2.75 -13.87 -2.73
CA LEU A 80 2.71 -12.40 -2.77
C LEU A 80 4.00 -11.81 -2.19
N ILE A 81 4.76 -11.09 -3.01
CA ILE A 81 5.93 -10.32 -2.55
C ILE A 81 5.48 -8.93 -2.10
N ILE A 82 5.66 -8.62 -0.82
CA ILE A 82 5.12 -7.41 -0.19
C ILE A 82 6.19 -6.31 -0.06
N MET A 83 5.89 -5.12 -0.59
CA MET A 83 6.69 -3.90 -0.42
C MET A 83 5.88 -2.84 0.34
N SER A 84 6.50 -2.21 1.35
CA SER A 84 5.95 -1.05 2.06
C SER A 84 6.97 0.08 2.10
N ASP A 85 6.53 1.27 1.70
CA ASP A 85 7.34 2.50 1.64
C ASP A 85 7.08 3.41 2.85
N ALA A 86 6.61 2.90 3.99
CA ALA A 86 6.44 3.74 5.19
C ALA A 86 7.78 4.40 5.58
N TYR A 87 7.75 5.73 5.78
CA TYR A 87 8.94 6.54 5.99
C TYR A 87 9.66 6.22 7.31
N ASP A 88 8.91 6.22 8.42
CA ASP A 88 9.47 5.88 9.74
C ASP A 88 9.71 4.39 9.87
N PHE A 89 10.85 4.03 10.47
CA PHE A 89 11.23 2.63 10.63
C PHE A 89 10.21 1.82 11.44
N ASN A 90 9.68 2.39 12.52
CA ASN A 90 8.74 1.69 13.39
C ASN A 90 7.38 1.50 12.70
N ASP A 91 6.90 2.50 11.98
CA ASP A 91 5.68 2.38 11.17
C ASP A 91 5.85 1.32 10.06
N ARG A 92 7.04 1.22 9.47
CA ARG A 92 7.35 0.18 8.48
C ARG A 92 7.38 -1.20 9.11
N LYS A 93 8.04 -1.37 10.26
CA LYS A 93 8.04 -2.63 11.02
C LYS A 93 6.62 -3.05 11.38
N GLN A 94 5.85 -2.14 11.96
CA GLN A 94 4.45 -2.37 12.34
C GLN A 94 3.59 -2.74 11.12
N THR A 95 3.81 -2.10 9.96
CA THR A 95 3.12 -2.47 8.72
C THR A 95 3.33 -3.95 8.38
N TYR A 96 4.56 -4.46 8.48
CA TYR A 96 4.85 -5.87 8.19
C TYR A 96 4.27 -6.81 9.25
N GLU A 97 4.27 -6.42 10.52
CA GLU A 97 3.63 -7.19 11.60
C GLU A 97 2.11 -7.35 11.34
N ILE A 98 1.43 -6.25 11.02
CA ILE A 98 -0.02 -6.29 10.72
C ILE A 98 -0.31 -7.13 9.47
N ILE A 99 0.52 -7.03 8.43
CA ILE A 99 0.35 -7.85 7.22
C ILE A 99 0.56 -9.34 7.54
N ALA A 100 1.55 -9.68 8.36
CA ALA A 100 1.79 -11.05 8.80
C ALA A 100 0.62 -11.59 9.64
N GLU A 101 0.03 -10.79 10.52
CA GLU A 101 -1.18 -11.15 11.25
C GLU A 101 -2.39 -11.32 10.33
N ALA A 102 -2.56 -10.43 9.34
CA ALA A 102 -3.65 -10.49 8.38
C ALA A 102 -3.59 -11.74 7.50
N LYS A 103 -2.40 -12.30 7.25
CA LYS A 103 -2.23 -13.56 6.52
C LYS A 103 -3.03 -14.72 7.14
N GLY A 104 -3.18 -14.75 8.47
CA GLY A 104 -3.97 -15.78 9.15
C GLY A 104 -5.46 -15.77 8.77
N ASP A 105 -5.94 -14.65 8.23
CA ASP A 105 -7.33 -14.44 7.83
C ASP A 105 -7.53 -14.60 6.30
N VAL A 106 -6.46 -14.88 5.55
CA VAL A 106 -6.47 -15.06 4.09
C VAL A 106 -6.54 -16.55 3.76
N GLN A 107 -7.50 -16.93 2.92
CA GLN A 107 -7.67 -18.29 2.43
C GLN A 107 -6.67 -18.57 1.30
N SER A 108 -6.00 -19.72 1.39
CA SER A 108 -5.15 -20.20 0.29
C SER A 108 -6.03 -20.71 -0.86
N PRO A 109 -5.62 -20.52 -2.13
CA PRO A 109 -6.32 -21.13 -3.25
C PRO A 109 -6.34 -22.65 -3.10
N ASP A 110 -7.47 -23.28 -3.44
CA ASP A 110 -7.62 -24.74 -3.42
C ASP A 110 -6.84 -25.31 -4.61
N LEU A 111 -5.58 -25.70 -4.35
CA LEU A 111 -4.71 -26.34 -5.32
C LEU A 111 -5.04 -27.83 -5.44
N THR A 112 -6.25 -28.16 -5.89
CA THR A 112 -6.57 -29.53 -6.31
C THR A 112 -6.09 -29.75 -7.74
N VAL A 113 -4.95 -30.46 -7.88
CA VAL A 113 -4.40 -30.99 -9.14
C VAL A 113 -4.95 -32.39 -9.40
#